data_AF-A0A286EL35-F1
#
_entry.id   AF-A0A286EL35-F1
#
_cell.length_a   1.000
_cell.length_b   1.000
_cell.length_c   1.000
_cell.angle_alpha   90.00
_cell.angle_beta   90.00
_cell.angle_gamma   90.00
#
_symmetry.space_group_name_H-M   'P 1'
#
loop_
_entity.id
_entity.type
_entity.pdbx_description
1 polymer ?
#
loop_
_entity_poly.entity_id
_entity_poly.type
_entity_poly.pdbx_seq_one_letter_code
_entity_poly.pdbx_strand_id
1 'polypeptide(L)'
;MERPLLRRRLIKSVSGVAAVAVVGGLATALLGGGSAMASSISATLNTTCTIPVAGAEKYSAVVKATVPDSAKVGDTVQLQNFSISILLNVATTDALQILGAKTLEGSITAGASLTNASPSTLSITAAVPVTAVPQTTDANGDGPAFTITATGVSPTATMTSAGTAKLSATTVNAVFNPKNAAGTSVLPAAKQTIPCSFDAGDNLLLGSIPVTAGTAATPVPTPVPTATPKPVATPVPTATPKPVATPVPTATPKPVATPVPTATPKPVATPVPTAVPTPAPVSTITHINFAANGTIGLPTVKGSGKVGPGLVSTDVNLKGGTFTGTTTLPNMNISGTVFGFVPLTMVASFNQVGTLTGKLAAGATDLTADLKANIGVLSVKAAGILPLTVSSCHTAAPVSIHLASNGKGQFSPFTGGTVSSTFAIGNLADCGALTGLLNGIFPGNANTLSLNLVAQDS
;
A
#
# COMPACT_ATOMS: atom_id res chain seq x y z
N MET A 1 55.90 -32.60 7.59
CA MET A 1 56.38 -31.75 8.70
C MET A 1 55.22 -30.83 9.06
N GLU A 2 54.65 -30.76 10.24
CA GLU A 2 54.63 -31.58 11.45
C GLU A 2 53.48 -30.99 12.28
N ARG A 3 52.67 -31.84 12.91
CA ARG A 3 51.69 -31.44 13.93
C ARG A 3 52.44 -31.07 15.23
N PRO A 4 51.83 -30.26 16.10
CA PRO A 4 51.39 -30.81 17.40
C PRO A 4 50.00 -30.25 17.80
N LEU A 5 48.98 -31.00 18.26
CA LEU A 5 48.79 -31.90 19.40
C LEU A 5 48.86 -31.28 20.81
N LEU A 6 47.68 -31.31 21.46
CA LEU A 6 47.36 -31.55 22.88
C LEU A 6 47.50 -30.41 23.92
N ARG A 7 46.37 -30.00 24.53
CA ARG A 7 45.92 -30.55 25.85
C ARG A 7 44.55 -30.01 26.32
N ARG A 8 43.64 -30.95 26.60
CA ARG A 8 42.42 -30.78 27.43
C ARG A 8 42.80 -30.59 28.90
N ARG A 9 42.05 -29.76 29.63
CA ARG A 9 41.85 -29.88 31.08
C ARG A 9 40.37 -29.69 31.44
N LEU A 10 39.77 -30.75 31.98
CA LEU A 10 38.54 -30.75 32.77
C LEU A 10 38.84 -30.17 34.17
N ILE A 11 37.96 -29.31 34.70
CA ILE A 11 37.82 -29.10 36.16
C ILE A 11 36.33 -28.92 36.52
N LYS A 12 35.81 -30.00 37.13
CA LYS A 12 34.88 -30.16 38.26
C LYS A 12 33.81 -29.10 38.60
N SER A 13 32.59 -29.63 38.62
CA SER A 13 31.40 -29.29 39.40
C SER A 13 31.64 -29.09 40.91
N VAL A 14 30.93 -28.13 41.50
CA VAL A 14 30.67 -28.06 42.96
C VAL A 14 29.17 -28.02 43.19
N SER A 15 28.67 -29.08 43.81
CA SER A 15 27.35 -29.19 44.42
C SER A 15 27.41 -28.59 45.83
N GLY A 16 26.45 -27.73 46.18
CA GLY A 16 26.23 -27.24 47.54
C GLY A 16 24.86 -27.68 48.03
N VAL A 17 24.85 -28.55 49.04
CA VAL A 17 23.67 -29.05 49.77
C VAL A 17 23.51 -28.24 51.05
N ALA A 18 22.28 -27.82 51.37
CA ALA A 18 21.73 -27.63 52.73
C ALA A 18 20.26 -27.19 52.61
N ALA A 19 19.32 -27.46 53.50
CA ALA A 19 19.08 -28.46 54.53
C ALA A 19 17.60 -28.29 54.94
N VAL A 20 17.00 -29.39 55.40
CA VAL A 20 15.60 -29.57 55.83
C VAL A 20 15.14 -28.59 56.92
N ALA A 21 13.91 -28.10 56.81
CA ALA A 21 13.02 -27.89 57.96
C ALA A 21 11.55 -28.00 57.51
N VAL A 22 10.88 -29.08 57.92
CA VAL A 22 9.42 -29.22 57.92
C VAL A 22 8.97 -29.17 59.37
N VAL A 23 7.87 -28.47 59.63
CA VAL A 23 6.76 -28.72 60.58
C VAL A 23 6.23 -27.40 61.16
N GLY A 24 4.90 -27.24 61.14
CA GLY A 24 4.17 -26.40 62.09
C GLY A 24 3.30 -25.33 61.42
N GLY A 25 2.00 -25.62 61.24
CA GLY A 25 1.06 -24.71 60.61
C GLY A 25 0.63 -23.51 61.47
N LEU A 26 -0.05 -22.56 60.83
CA LEU A 26 -1.15 -21.80 61.42
C LEU A 26 -1.97 -21.18 60.29
N ALA A 27 -3.28 -21.36 60.36
CA ALA A 27 -4.23 -20.77 59.44
C ALA A 27 -4.20 -19.24 59.52
N THR A 28 -3.85 -18.59 58.41
CA THR A 28 -4.17 -17.18 58.17
C THR A 28 -5.10 -17.11 56.98
N ALA A 29 -6.33 -16.65 57.24
CA ALA A 29 -7.30 -16.29 56.23
C ALA A 29 -6.72 -15.16 55.37
N LEU A 30 -6.21 -15.52 54.19
CA LEU A 30 -5.89 -14.57 53.13
C LEU A 30 -7.22 -14.05 52.59
N LEU A 31 -7.56 -12.81 52.97
CA LEU A 31 -8.48 -11.98 52.21
C LEU A 31 -7.97 -11.94 50.76
N GLY A 32 -8.73 -12.56 49.86
CA GLY A 32 -8.42 -12.67 48.45
C GLY A 32 -8.39 -11.31 47.75
N GLY A 33 -7.25 -10.64 47.81
CA GLY A 33 -6.80 -9.75 46.76
C GLY A 33 -6.15 -10.60 45.68
N GLY A 34 -6.97 -11.30 44.89
CA GLY A 34 -6.49 -11.98 43.71
C GLY A 34 -5.93 -10.95 42.74
N SER A 35 -4.62 -10.80 42.71
CA SER A 35 -3.91 -10.16 41.60
C SER A 35 -4.32 -10.92 40.35
N ALA A 36 -5.29 -10.41 39.62
CA ALA A 36 -5.64 -10.93 38.31
C ALA A 36 -4.36 -10.85 37.47
N MET A 37 -3.77 -12.00 37.18
CA MET A 37 -2.85 -12.11 36.07
C MET A 37 -3.62 -11.62 34.83
N ALA A 38 -2.90 -11.04 33.88
CA ALA A 38 -3.54 -10.47 32.71
C ALA A 38 -3.21 -11.34 31.50
N SER A 39 -4.22 -11.76 30.76
CA SER A 39 -4.06 -12.60 29.58
C SER A 39 -3.50 -11.77 28.42
N SER A 40 -2.47 -12.28 27.77
CA SER A 40 -1.85 -11.62 26.63
C SER A 40 -2.41 -12.16 25.32
N ILE A 41 -2.88 -11.25 24.47
CA ILE A 41 -3.27 -11.50 23.09
C ILE A 41 -2.03 -11.35 22.21
N SER A 42 -1.80 -12.32 21.32
CA SER A 42 -0.82 -12.24 20.23
C SER A 42 -1.42 -12.91 19.01
N ALA A 43 -2.08 -12.13 18.16
CA ALA A 43 -2.76 -12.60 16.95
C ALA A 43 -2.03 -12.12 15.70
N THR A 44 -1.98 -12.97 14.68
CA THR A 44 -1.43 -12.61 13.35
C THR A 44 -2.59 -12.51 12.37
N LEU A 45 -2.69 -11.36 11.70
CA LEU A 45 -3.72 -11.08 10.70
C LEU A 45 -3.03 -10.84 9.36
N ASN A 46 -3.44 -11.57 8.33
CA ASN A 46 -2.97 -11.29 6.98
C ASN A 46 -3.80 -10.15 6.40
N THR A 47 -3.11 -9.18 5.83
CA THR A 47 -3.74 -7.97 5.31
C THR A 47 -3.12 -7.64 3.97
N THR A 48 -3.97 -7.40 2.99
CA THR A 48 -3.56 -6.83 1.71
C THR A 48 -3.74 -5.32 1.77
N CYS A 49 -2.68 -4.56 1.50
CA CYS A 49 -2.71 -3.10 1.44
C CYS A 49 -2.32 -2.63 0.04
N THR A 50 -3.04 -1.65 -0.51
CA THR A 50 -2.71 -1.09 -1.82
C THR A 50 -1.82 0.12 -1.64
N ILE A 51 -0.52 -0.05 -1.89
CA ILE A 51 0.45 1.03 -1.86
C ILE A 51 0.39 1.76 -3.20
N PRO A 52 0.25 3.10 -3.23
CA PRO A 52 0.15 3.86 -4.49
C PRO A 52 1.28 3.64 -5.50
N VAL A 53 2.47 3.20 -5.05
CA VAL A 53 3.66 3.04 -5.90
C VAL A 53 4.04 1.58 -6.16
N ALA A 54 3.70 0.66 -5.24
CA ALA A 54 4.02 -0.76 -5.37
C ALA A 54 2.82 -1.61 -5.80
N GLY A 55 1.60 -1.06 -5.74
CA GLY A 55 0.37 -1.80 -5.97
C GLY A 55 -0.07 -2.57 -4.73
N ALA A 56 -0.81 -3.66 -4.93
CA ALA A 56 -1.33 -4.48 -3.85
C ALA A 56 -0.23 -5.37 -3.25
N GLU A 57 0.08 -5.13 -1.98
CA GLU A 57 1.12 -5.85 -1.23
C GLU A 57 0.51 -6.57 -0.04
N LYS A 58 1.07 -7.74 0.28
CA LYS A 58 0.60 -8.58 1.39
C LYS A 58 1.48 -8.42 2.62
N TYR A 59 0.84 -8.25 3.76
CA TYR A 59 1.49 -8.09 5.05
C TYR A 59 0.92 -9.02 6.10
N SER A 60 1.79 -9.44 7.01
CA SER A 60 1.43 -10.16 8.22
C SER A 60 1.51 -9.19 9.40
N ALA A 61 0.36 -8.71 9.86
CA ALA A 61 0.27 -7.81 11.00
C ALA A 61 0.15 -8.62 12.30
N VAL A 62 1.06 -8.38 13.25
CA VAL A 62 1.04 -9.00 14.57
C VAL A 62 0.43 -8.01 15.57
N VAL A 63 -0.76 -8.31 16.06
CA VAL A 63 -1.47 -7.52 17.06
C VAL A 63 -1.18 -8.10 18.44
N LYS A 64 -0.63 -7.26 19.33
CA LYS A 64 -0.38 -7.61 20.73
C LYS A 64 -1.13 -6.67 21.65
N ALA A 65 -1.75 -7.24 22.68
CA ALA A 65 -2.42 -6.49 23.73
C ALA A 65 -2.53 -7.36 24.99
N THR A 66 -2.86 -6.72 26.10
CA THR A 66 -3.16 -7.39 27.36
C THR A 66 -4.63 -7.12 27.72
N VAL A 67 -5.39 -8.19 27.99
CA VAL A 67 -6.79 -8.15 28.43
C VAL A 67 -6.92 -8.72 29.83
N PRO A 68 -7.97 -8.34 30.59
CA PRO A 68 -8.25 -8.98 31.87
C PRO A 68 -8.61 -10.46 31.69
N ASP A 69 -8.14 -11.32 32.61
CA ASP A 69 -8.43 -12.76 32.62
C ASP A 69 -9.93 -13.07 32.77
N SER A 70 -10.67 -12.19 33.45
CA SER A 70 -12.12 -12.25 33.58
C SER A 70 -12.68 -10.87 33.92
N ALA A 71 -13.98 -10.69 33.65
CA ALA A 71 -14.72 -9.48 34.01
C ALA A 71 -16.07 -9.85 34.64
N LYS A 72 -16.71 -8.88 35.29
CA LYS A 72 -18.10 -8.95 35.75
C LYS A 72 -18.99 -8.03 34.92
N VAL A 73 -20.28 -8.33 34.85
CA VAL A 73 -21.26 -7.37 34.29
C VAL A 73 -21.19 -6.06 35.09
N GLY A 74 -21.00 -4.94 34.38
CA GLY A 74 -20.75 -3.62 34.94
C GLY A 74 -19.29 -3.19 34.95
N ASP A 75 -18.34 -4.12 34.79
CA ASP A 75 -16.91 -3.78 34.73
C ASP A 75 -16.58 -3.06 33.42
N THR A 76 -15.67 -2.09 33.51
CA THR A 76 -15.09 -1.41 32.34
C THR A 76 -13.77 -2.05 31.98
N VAL A 77 -13.63 -2.46 30.72
CA VAL A 77 -12.44 -3.12 30.17
C VAL A 77 -11.72 -2.19 29.20
N GLN A 78 -10.40 -2.26 29.23
CA GLN A 78 -9.48 -1.57 28.33
C GLN A 78 -8.35 -2.53 27.94
N LEU A 79 -7.90 -2.48 26.68
CA LEU A 79 -6.70 -3.18 26.24
C LEU A 79 -5.46 -2.42 26.70
N GLN A 80 -4.59 -3.09 27.45
CA GLN A 80 -3.30 -2.54 27.86
C GLN A 80 -2.19 -2.96 26.89
N ASN A 81 -1.10 -2.20 26.81
CA ASN A 81 0.08 -2.52 25.99
C ASN A 81 -0.24 -2.83 24.52
N PHE A 82 -1.22 -2.12 23.95
CA PHE A 82 -1.63 -2.34 22.56
C PHE A 82 -0.52 -1.96 21.58
N SER A 83 -0.19 -2.89 20.69
CA SER A 83 0.77 -2.68 19.60
C SER A 83 0.40 -3.48 18.36
N ILE A 84 0.72 -2.91 17.19
CA ILE A 84 0.63 -3.57 15.89
C ILE A 84 2.02 -3.54 15.27
N SER A 85 2.63 -4.71 15.07
CA SER A 85 3.91 -4.84 14.37
C SER A 85 3.69 -5.37 12.96
N ILE A 86 4.28 -4.70 11.97
CA ILE A 86 4.20 -5.09 10.56
C ILE A 86 5.61 -5.18 10.00
N LEU A 87 5.92 -6.33 9.37
CA LEU A 87 7.15 -6.49 8.59
C LEU A 87 6.89 -5.95 7.17
N LEU A 88 7.44 -4.78 6.87
CA LEU A 88 7.42 -4.23 5.52
C LEU A 88 8.39 -5.02 4.65
N ASN A 89 7.90 -5.50 3.51
CA ASN A 89 8.65 -6.36 2.62
C ASN A 89 9.71 -5.60 1.80
N VAL A 90 10.47 -6.33 1.00
CA VAL A 90 11.54 -5.78 0.14
C VAL A 90 10.95 -4.75 -0.84
N ALA A 91 9.87 -5.08 -1.54
CA ALA A 91 9.21 -4.17 -2.48
C ALA A 91 8.80 -2.83 -1.86
N THR A 92 8.30 -2.86 -0.62
CA THR A 92 7.95 -1.65 0.14
C THR A 92 9.19 -0.84 0.49
N THR A 93 10.27 -1.51 0.89
CA THR A 93 11.54 -0.86 1.24
C THR A 93 12.16 -0.20 0.01
N ASP A 94 12.18 -0.90 -1.13
CA ASP A 94 12.66 -0.38 -2.41
C ASP A 94 11.86 0.85 -2.83
N ALA A 95 10.53 0.78 -2.77
CA ALA A 95 9.66 1.90 -3.08
C ALA A 95 9.97 3.14 -2.21
N LEU A 96 10.18 2.94 -0.90
CA LEU A 96 10.56 4.01 0.01
C LEU A 96 11.96 4.58 -0.31
N GLN A 97 12.93 3.74 -0.63
CA GLN A 97 14.28 4.17 -1.02
C GLN A 97 14.27 4.95 -2.34
N ILE A 98 13.50 4.49 -3.33
CA ILE A 98 13.30 5.16 -4.63
C ILE A 98 12.67 6.53 -4.43
N LEU A 99 11.71 6.66 -3.51
CA LEU A 99 11.12 7.94 -3.13
C LEU A 99 12.10 8.86 -2.36
N GLY A 100 13.29 8.39 -2.03
CA GLY A 100 14.27 9.14 -1.22
C GLY A 100 13.89 9.23 0.27
N ALA A 101 13.02 8.36 0.75
CA ALA A 101 12.62 8.31 2.15
C ALA A 101 13.78 7.85 3.04
N LYS A 102 14.07 8.62 4.08
CA LYS A 102 15.00 8.28 5.16
C LYS A 102 14.29 7.84 6.42
N THR A 103 13.09 8.37 6.65
CA THR A 103 12.25 7.98 7.78
C THR A 103 10.81 7.75 7.34
N LEU A 104 10.10 6.96 8.13
CA LEU A 104 8.69 6.67 7.99
C LEU A 104 8.00 6.94 9.32
N GLU A 105 6.94 7.72 9.30
CA GLU A 105 6.05 7.98 10.43
C GLU A 105 4.60 7.88 9.95
N GLY A 106 3.64 7.76 10.86
CA GLY A 106 2.25 7.67 10.45
C GLY A 106 1.33 7.15 11.54
N SER A 107 0.21 6.59 11.12
CA SER A 107 -0.76 5.96 12.00
C SER A 107 -1.43 4.75 11.35
N ILE A 108 -1.91 3.84 12.19
CA ILE A 108 -2.73 2.70 11.80
C ILE A 108 -4.01 2.78 12.61
N THR A 109 -5.14 2.86 11.93
CA THR A 109 -6.46 2.82 12.55
C THR A 109 -7.04 1.43 12.41
N ALA A 110 -7.25 0.77 13.54
CA ALA A 110 -7.81 -0.58 13.63
C ALA A 110 -9.21 -0.53 14.28
N GLY A 111 -10.19 -1.12 13.60
CA GLY A 111 -11.52 -1.36 14.12
C GLY A 111 -11.64 -2.74 14.75
N ALA A 112 -12.41 -2.86 15.82
CA ALA A 112 -12.73 -4.12 16.44
C ALA A 112 -14.20 -4.17 16.93
N SER A 113 -14.75 -5.37 17.02
CA SER A 113 -16.02 -5.65 17.68
C SER A 113 -15.80 -6.42 18.97
N LEU A 114 -16.47 -6.00 20.05
CA LEU A 114 -16.48 -6.67 21.35
C LEU A 114 -17.93 -7.07 21.69
N THR A 115 -18.20 -8.37 21.72
CA THR A 115 -19.54 -8.86 22.09
C THR A 115 -19.79 -8.67 23.59
N ASN A 116 -21.07 -8.61 23.98
CA ASN A 116 -21.50 -8.49 25.38
C ASN A 116 -20.97 -7.22 26.09
N ALA A 117 -20.64 -6.18 25.32
CA ALA A 117 -20.08 -4.92 25.82
C ALA A 117 -20.71 -3.71 25.12
N SER A 118 -20.65 -2.55 25.77
CA SER A 118 -21.06 -1.26 25.23
C SER A 118 -19.97 -0.21 25.42
N PRO A 119 -19.51 0.48 24.37
CA PRO A 119 -19.87 0.25 22.96
C PRO A 119 -19.34 -1.10 22.46
N SER A 120 -20.07 -1.74 21.54
CA SER A 120 -19.67 -3.01 20.93
C SER A 120 -18.68 -2.83 19.78
N THR A 121 -18.59 -1.62 19.21
CA THR A 121 -17.62 -1.27 18.17
C THR A 121 -16.56 -0.35 18.76
N LEU A 122 -15.30 -0.75 18.60
CA LEU A 122 -14.13 -0.06 19.11
C LEU A 122 -13.24 0.37 17.94
N SER A 123 -12.60 1.52 18.06
CA SER A 123 -11.63 2.02 17.08
C SER A 123 -10.40 2.52 17.81
N ILE A 124 -9.22 2.08 17.37
CA ILE A 124 -7.93 2.45 17.94
C ILE A 124 -7.10 3.07 16.82
N THR A 125 -6.64 4.31 17.03
CA THR A 125 -5.62 4.92 16.18
C THR A 125 -4.27 4.77 16.88
N ALA A 126 -3.43 3.88 16.37
CA ALA A 126 -2.08 3.66 16.83
C ALA A 126 -1.08 4.50 16.03
N ALA A 127 -0.18 5.19 16.70
CA ALA A 127 0.86 6.00 16.07
C ALA A 127 2.08 5.15 15.74
N VAL A 128 2.60 5.29 14.53
CA VAL A 128 3.90 4.77 14.12
C VAL A 128 4.94 5.86 14.39
N PRO A 129 5.84 5.67 15.37
CA PRO A 129 6.89 6.64 15.65
C PRO A 129 7.85 6.74 14.47
N VAL A 130 8.64 7.81 14.44
CA VAL A 130 9.66 8.03 13.41
C VAL A 130 10.60 6.84 13.37
N THR A 131 10.50 6.05 12.31
CA THR A 131 11.25 4.82 12.10
C THR A 131 12.22 5.04 10.94
N ALA A 132 13.50 4.70 11.12
CA ALA A 132 14.49 4.81 10.06
C ALA A 132 14.18 3.79 8.96
N VAL A 133 14.13 4.25 7.71
CA VAL A 133 14.03 3.37 6.54
C VAL A 133 15.45 2.87 6.25
N PRO A 134 15.69 1.55 6.17
CA PRO A 134 17.00 1.02 5.79
C PRO A 134 17.46 1.59 4.45
N GLN A 135 18.73 1.95 4.36
CA GLN A 135 19.33 2.55 3.16
C GLN A 135 20.36 1.64 2.49
N THR A 136 20.61 0.47 3.08
CA THR A 136 21.47 -0.55 2.49
C THR A 136 20.74 -1.24 1.36
N THR A 137 21.48 -1.61 0.34
CA THR A 137 21.01 -2.45 -0.76
C THR A 137 21.91 -3.68 -0.87
N ASP A 138 21.35 -4.79 -1.32
CA ASP A 138 22.09 -6.00 -1.65
C ASP A 138 22.80 -5.88 -3.01
N ALA A 139 23.43 -6.97 -3.47
CA ALA A 139 24.12 -7.01 -4.76
C ALA A 139 23.18 -6.75 -5.96
N ASN A 140 21.87 -6.92 -5.78
CA ASN A 140 20.85 -6.70 -6.80
C ASN A 140 20.19 -5.32 -6.68
N GLY A 141 20.62 -4.50 -5.71
CA GLY A 141 20.03 -3.18 -5.44
C GLY A 141 18.81 -3.20 -4.54
N ASP A 142 18.45 -4.35 -3.95
CA ASP A 142 17.21 -4.51 -3.18
C ASP A 142 17.45 -4.20 -1.68
N GLY A 143 16.54 -3.45 -1.08
CA GLY A 143 16.56 -3.08 0.33
C GLY A 143 16.10 -4.21 1.25
N PRO A 144 16.57 -4.25 2.52
CA PRO A 144 16.12 -5.28 3.45
C PRO A 144 14.70 -4.99 3.95
N ALA A 145 13.91 -6.04 4.15
CA ALA A 145 12.66 -5.93 4.89
C ALA A 145 12.90 -5.37 6.30
N PHE A 146 11.98 -4.54 6.79
CA PHE A 146 12.09 -3.93 8.12
C PHE A 146 10.74 -3.83 8.83
N THR A 147 10.78 -3.80 10.16
CA THR A 147 9.56 -3.80 10.98
C THR A 147 9.20 -2.39 11.44
N ILE A 148 7.94 -2.03 11.26
CA ILE A 148 7.33 -0.88 11.95
C ILE A 148 6.46 -1.38 13.10
N THR A 149 6.36 -0.61 14.17
CA THR A 149 5.46 -0.91 15.30
C THR A 149 4.63 0.32 15.63
N ALA A 150 3.31 0.19 15.51
CA ALA A 150 2.36 1.21 15.93
C ALA A 150 1.90 0.94 17.36
N THR A 151 1.80 1.98 18.19
CA THR A 151 1.25 1.88 19.55
C THR A 151 0.14 2.89 19.76
N GLY A 152 -0.86 2.54 20.57
CA GLY A 152 -2.02 3.39 20.78
C GLY A 152 -2.73 3.08 22.08
N VAL A 153 -3.55 4.02 22.52
CA VAL A 153 -4.42 3.84 23.69
C VAL A 153 -5.74 3.26 23.21
N SER A 154 -6.15 2.13 23.79
CA SER A 154 -7.45 1.54 23.43
C SER A 154 -8.60 2.29 24.11
N PRO A 155 -9.78 2.39 23.45
CA PRO A 155 -10.97 2.88 24.09
C PRO A 155 -11.47 1.89 25.15
N THR A 156 -12.33 2.38 26.05
CA THR A 156 -12.94 1.56 27.09
C THR A 156 -14.30 1.01 26.63
N ALA A 157 -14.69 -0.15 27.16
CA ALA A 157 -16.00 -0.74 26.96
C ALA A 157 -16.53 -1.37 28.25
N THR A 158 -17.82 -1.20 28.54
CA THR A 158 -18.45 -1.75 29.74
C THR A 158 -19.13 -3.07 29.43
N MET A 159 -18.89 -4.10 30.24
CA MET A 159 -19.51 -5.42 30.08
C MET A 159 -21.00 -5.36 30.45
N THR A 160 -21.88 -5.77 29.53
CA THR A 160 -23.35 -5.65 29.66
C THR A 160 -24.05 -6.98 29.90
N SER A 161 -23.40 -8.12 29.62
CA SER A 161 -24.02 -9.44 29.77
C SER A 161 -22.99 -10.49 30.14
N ALA A 162 -23.37 -11.41 31.03
CA ALA A 162 -22.56 -12.58 31.36
C ALA A 162 -22.39 -13.49 30.13
N GLY A 163 -21.31 -14.28 30.11
CA GLY A 163 -20.95 -15.16 28.99
C GLY A 163 -19.51 -14.93 28.53
N THR A 164 -19.21 -15.27 27.28
CA THR A 164 -17.88 -15.07 26.71
C THR A 164 -17.90 -13.87 25.75
N ALA A 165 -17.28 -12.76 26.15
CA ALA A 165 -17.09 -11.59 25.30
C ALA A 165 -15.97 -11.89 24.29
N LYS A 166 -16.25 -11.80 23.00
CA LYS A 166 -15.29 -12.06 21.91
C LYS A 166 -14.81 -10.73 21.32
N LEU A 167 -13.50 -10.56 21.24
CA LEU A 167 -12.86 -9.43 20.57
C LEU A 167 -12.43 -9.86 19.17
N SER A 168 -13.00 -9.27 18.13
CA SER A 168 -12.67 -9.57 16.73
C SER A 168 -12.29 -8.32 15.96
N ALA A 169 -11.28 -8.40 15.09
CA ALA A 169 -10.91 -7.31 14.20
C ALA A 169 -12.00 -7.10 13.13
N THR A 170 -12.23 -5.86 12.71
CA THR A 170 -13.26 -5.53 11.71
C THR A 170 -12.70 -4.72 10.54
N THR A 171 -11.91 -3.70 10.80
CA THR A 171 -11.33 -2.82 9.77
C THR A 171 -9.88 -2.48 10.08
N VAL A 172 -9.12 -2.14 9.04
CA VAL A 172 -7.75 -1.65 9.16
C VAL A 172 -7.46 -0.64 8.06
N ASN A 173 -6.90 0.49 8.44
CA ASN A 173 -6.45 1.53 7.51
C ASN A 173 -5.12 2.09 8.02
N ALA A 174 -4.24 2.49 7.10
CA ALA A 174 -2.98 3.12 7.46
C ALA A 174 -2.83 4.49 6.79
N VAL A 175 -2.13 5.39 7.47
CA VAL A 175 -1.67 6.66 6.92
C VAL A 175 -0.18 6.74 7.15
N PHE A 176 0.61 6.80 6.09
CA PHE A 176 2.07 6.84 6.16
C PHE A 176 2.63 8.10 5.50
N ASN A 177 3.55 8.76 6.20
CA ASN A 177 4.24 9.95 5.77
C ASN A 177 5.76 9.68 5.73
N PRO A 178 6.27 9.11 4.64
CA PRO A 178 7.71 8.98 4.45
C PRO A 178 8.34 10.35 4.25
N LYS A 179 9.52 10.57 4.84
CA LYS A 179 10.25 11.84 4.79
C LYS A 179 11.68 11.66 4.31
N ASN A 180 12.19 12.63 3.57
CA ASN A 180 13.59 12.67 3.13
C ASN A 180 14.52 13.16 4.27
N ALA A 181 15.82 13.28 3.97
CA ALA A 181 16.83 13.74 4.93
C ALA A 181 16.57 15.16 5.49
N ALA A 182 15.86 16.01 4.74
CA ALA A 182 15.48 17.35 5.16
C ALA A 182 14.17 17.38 5.98
N GLY A 183 13.56 16.22 6.26
CA GLY A 183 12.29 16.10 6.97
C GLY A 183 11.05 16.46 6.14
N THR A 184 11.22 16.65 4.83
CA THR A 184 10.11 16.94 3.91
C THR A 184 9.46 15.64 3.45
N SER A 185 8.12 15.62 3.37
CA SER A 185 7.38 14.47 2.88
C SER A 185 7.73 14.15 1.43
N VAL A 186 7.96 12.87 1.14
CA VAL A 186 8.23 12.39 -0.23
C VAL A 186 6.98 11.82 -0.91
N LEU A 187 5.84 11.83 -0.22
CA LEU A 187 4.53 11.47 -0.77
C LEU A 187 3.53 12.62 -0.63
N PRO A 188 2.79 12.98 -1.69
CA PRO A 188 1.68 13.93 -1.58
C PRO A 188 0.65 13.46 -0.55
N ALA A 189 0.04 14.39 0.19
CA ALA A 189 -0.94 14.08 1.24
C ALA A 189 -2.06 13.13 0.76
N ALA A 190 -2.52 13.29 -0.48
CA ALA A 190 -3.54 12.42 -1.09
C ALA A 190 -3.11 10.95 -1.22
N LYS A 191 -1.79 10.68 -1.31
CA LYS A 191 -1.20 9.34 -1.47
C LYS A 191 -0.67 8.76 -0.15
N GLN A 192 -0.82 9.48 0.96
CA GLN A 192 -0.38 8.98 2.28
C GLN A 192 -1.39 8.01 2.89
N THR A 193 -2.66 8.02 2.45
CA THR A 193 -3.67 7.08 2.90
C THR A 193 -3.51 5.75 2.15
N ILE A 194 -3.24 4.69 2.90
CA ILE A 194 -3.04 3.34 2.40
C ILE A 194 -4.27 2.49 2.76
N PRO A 195 -5.16 2.21 1.79
CA PRO A 195 -6.29 1.33 2.02
C PRO A 195 -5.78 -0.10 2.22
N CYS A 196 -6.27 -0.73 3.29
CA CYS A 196 -5.94 -2.09 3.68
C CYS A 196 -7.22 -2.89 3.91
N SER A 197 -7.16 -4.19 3.66
CA SER A 197 -8.25 -5.13 3.92
C SER A 197 -7.69 -6.46 4.40
N PHE A 198 -8.37 -7.09 5.34
CA PHE A 198 -8.04 -8.45 5.77
C PHE A 198 -8.29 -9.44 4.62
N ASP A 199 -7.44 -10.46 4.52
CA ASP A 199 -7.55 -11.48 3.49
C ASP A 199 -8.81 -12.35 3.71
N ALA A 200 -9.47 -12.75 2.63
CA ALA A 200 -10.70 -13.54 2.72
C ALA A 200 -10.43 -14.92 3.38
N GLY A 201 -11.21 -15.26 4.40
CA GLY A 201 -11.10 -16.52 5.13
C GLY A 201 -10.21 -16.47 6.38
N ASP A 202 -9.59 -15.33 6.69
CA ASP A 202 -8.81 -15.16 7.91
C ASP A 202 -9.68 -15.22 9.17
N ASN A 203 -9.14 -15.83 10.23
CA ASN A 203 -9.76 -15.81 11.55
C ASN A 203 -9.49 -14.46 12.23
N LEU A 204 -10.50 -13.59 12.24
CA LEU A 204 -10.41 -12.26 12.84
C LEU A 204 -10.58 -12.24 14.37
N LEU A 205 -10.76 -13.39 15.02
CA LEU A 205 -10.87 -13.48 16.48
C LEU A 205 -9.50 -13.23 17.13
N LEU A 206 -9.38 -12.14 17.88
CA LEU A 206 -8.15 -11.75 18.58
C LEU A 206 -8.05 -12.38 19.97
N GLY A 207 -9.18 -12.54 20.65
CA GLY A 207 -9.23 -13.09 21.99
C GLY A 207 -10.63 -13.11 22.57
N SER A 208 -10.74 -13.63 23.79
CA SER A 208 -12.01 -13.71 24.50
C SER A 208 -11.84 -13.45 25.99
N ILE A 209 -12.83 -12.81 26.59
CA ILE A 209 -12.88 -12.49 28.02
C ILE A 209 -14.09 -13.21 28.61
N PRO A 210 -13.91 -14.10 29.61
CA PRO A 210 -15.03 -14.65 30.36
C PRO A 210 -15.65 -13.57 31.25
N VAL A 211 -16.97 -13.39 31.12
CA VAL A 211 -17.77 -12.42 31.87
C VAL A 211 -18.70 -13.16 32.82
N THR A 212 -18.51 -12.97 34.12
CA THR A 212 -19.37 -13.52 35.17
C THR A 212 -20.55 -12.58 35.45
N ALA A 213 -21.67 -13.13 35.90
CA ALA A 213 -22.81 -12.31 36.30
C ALA A 213 -22.38 -11.41 37.46
N GLY A 214 -22.69 -10.10 37.36
CA GLY A 214 -22.59 -9.22 38.51
C GLY A 214 -23.47 -9.77 39.63
N THR A 215 -22.95 -9.83 40.85
CA THR A 215 -23.79 -10.10 42.02
C THR A 215 -24.87 -9.03 42.03
N ALA A 216 -26.12 -9.42 41.74
CA ALA A 216 -27.27 -8.54 41.88
C ALA A 216 -27.16 -7.90 43.27
N ALA A 217 -27.08 -6.57 43.33
CA ALA A 217 -27.18 -5.87 44.59
C ALA A 217 -28.44 -6.40 45.30
N THR A 218 -28.27 -6.88 46.52
CA THR A 218 -29.38 -7.28 47.39
C THR A 218 -30.43 -6.17 47.31
N PRO A 219 -31.69 -6.46 46.96
CA PRO A 219 -32.69 -5.42 46.82
C PRO A 219 -32.73 -4.62 48.14
N VAL A 220 -32.46 -3.32 48.06
CA VAL A 220 -32.77 -2.41 49.16
C VAL A 220 -34.26 -2.60 49.43
N PRO A 221 -34.69 -2.89 50.67
CA PRO A 221 -36.08 -3.23 50.95
C PRO A 221 -36.99 -2.11 50.49
N THR A 222 -37.92 -2.46 49.61
CA THR A 222 -39.05 -1.63 49.21
C THR A 222 -39.81 -1.22 50.48
N PRO A 223 -40.11 0.08 50.72
CA PRO A 223 -40.96 0.48 51.84
C PRO A 223 -42.31 -0.24 51.77
N VAL A 224 -42.77 -0.69 52.94
CA VAL A 224 -43.94 -1.55 53.17
C VAL A 224 -45.21 -0.96 52.52
N PRO A 225 -45.90 -1.68 51.61
CA PRO A 225 -47.22 -1.28 51.14
C PRO A 225 -48.31 -1.60 52.18
N THR A 226 -49.19 -0.62 52.36
CA THR A 226 -50.40 -0.63 53.21
C THR A 226 -51.41 -1.70 52.76
N ALA A 227 -52.23 -2.19 53.70
CA ALA A 227 -53.03 -3.40 53.59
C ALA A 227 -54.10 -3.48 52.46
N THR A 228 -54.11 -4.67 51.85
CA THR A 228 -55.14 -5.47 51.13
C THR A 228 -56.59 -4.98 50.97
N PRO A 229 -57.21 -5.41 49.86
CA PRO A 229 -58.51 -6.11 49.93
C PRO A 229 -58.55 -7.50 49.25
N LYS A 230 -59.24 -8.40 49.98
CA LYS A 230 -60.00 -9.65 49.73
C LYS A 230 -59.74 -10.56 48.49
N PRO A 231 -59.66 -11.89 48.67
CA PRO A 231 -59.42 -12.85 47.59
C PRO A 231 -60.67 -13.15 46.75
N VAL A 232 -60.47 -13.33 45.44
CA VAL A 232 -61.44 -13.93 44.51
C VAL A 232 -60.94 -15.32 44.10
N ALA A 233 -61.90 -16.25 43.98
CA ALA A 233 -61.70 -17.68 43.87
C ALA A 233 -61.07 -18.18 42.55
N THR A 234 -60.43 -19.33 42.70
CA THR A 234 -59.75 -20.22 41.76
C THR A 234 -60.64 -20.75 40.62
N PRO A 235 -60.09 -20.96 39.42
CA PRO A 235 -60.53 -22.04 38.53
C PRO A 235 -59.56 -23.24 38.53
N VAL A 236 -60.18 -24.39 38.32
CA VAL A 236 -59.76 -25.81 38.43
C VAL A 236 -58.72 -26.23 37.36
N PRO A 237 -57.89 -27.26 37.63
CA PRO A 237 -56.80 -27.71 36.75
C PRO A 237 -57.31 -28.44 35.50
N THR A 238 -56.64 -28.21 34.36
CA THR A 238 -56.84 -29.01 33.14
C THR A 238 -55.70 -30.00 32.96
N ALA A 239 -56.08 -31.24 32.64
CA ALA A 239 -55.22 -32.42 32.59
C ALA A 239 -54.31 -32.51 31.36
N THR A 240 -53.24 -33.25 31.58
CA THR A 240 -52.15 -33.71 30.71
C THR A 240 -52.58 -34.39 29.41
N PRO A 241 -51.80 -34.24 28.32
CA PRO A 241 -51.66 -35.29 27.31
C PRO A 241 -50.39 -36.12 27.45
N LYS A 242 -50.56 -37.39 27.10
CA LYS A 242 -49.69 -38.57 27.21
C LYS A 242 -48.52 -38.58 26.19
N PRO A 243 -47.41 -39.29 26.44
CA PRO A 243 -46.22 -39.29 25.59
C PRO A 243 -46.47 -39.94 24.22
N VAL A 244 -45.94 -39.34 23.16
CA VAL A 244 -45.90 -39.93 21.82
C VAL A 244 -44.56 -40.62 21.59
N ALA A 245 -44.64 -41.83 21.04
CA ALA A 245 -43.54 -42.76 20.85
C ALA A 245 -42.63 -42.43 19.66
N THR A 246 -41.41 -42.93 19.81
CA THR A 246 -40.22 -42.94 18.96
C THR A 246 -40.43 -43.54 17.55
N PRO A 247 -39.91 -42.93 16.48
CA PRO A 247 -39.69 -43.62 15.22
C PRO A 247 -38.39 -44.44 15.23
N VAL A 248 -38.50 -45.62 14.60
CA VAL A 248 -37.52 -46.71 14.45
C VAL A 248 -36.31 -46.32 13.57
N PRO A 249 -35.10 -46.86 13.83
CA PRO A 249 -33.92 -46.59 13.01
C PRO A 249 -33.98 -47.29 11.65
N THR A 250 -33.72 -46.54 10.58
CA THR A 250 -33.58 -47.06 9.21
C THR A 250 -32.18 -47.66 8.99
N ALA A 251 -32.15 -48.77 8.26
CA ALA A 251 -30.97 -49.61 8.07
C ALA A 251 -29.83 -48.94 7.28
N THR A 252 -28.62 -49.28 7.72
CA THR A 252 -27.30 -48.96 7.17
C THR A 252 -27.10 -49.53 5.75
N PRO A 253 -26.60 -48.74 4.77
CA PRO A 253 -26.11 -49.30 3.53
C PRO A 253 -24.74 -49.99 3.71
N LYS A 254 -24.60 -51.12 3.02
CA LYS A 254 -23.47 -52.05 2.97
C LYS A 254 -22.17 -51.39 2.46
N PRO A 255 -21.00 -51.65 3.07
CA PRO A 255 -19.71 -51.18 2.54
C PRO A 255 -19.41 -51.79 1.16
N VAL A 256 -19.09 -50.94 0.19
CA VAL A 256 -18.49 -51.35 -1.09
C VAL A 256 -17.01 -51.59 -0.85
N ALA A 257 -16.49 -52.71 -1.37
CA ALA A 257 -15.08 -53.07 -1.29
C ALA A 257 -14.22 -52.09 -2.09
N THR A 258 -13.29 -51.42 -1.41
CA THR A 258 -12.24 -50.61 -2.02
C THR A 258 -11.17 -51.54 -2.63
N PRO A 259 -10.73 -51.32 -3.88
CA PRO A 259 -9.76 -52.19 -4.54
C PRO A 259 -8.38 -52.17 -3.86
N VAL A 260 -7.72 -53.32 -3.97
CA VAL A 260 -6.38 -53.63 -3.45
C VAL A 260 -5.32 -52.70 -4.07
N PRO A 261 -4.37 -52.17 -3.28
CA PRO A 261 -3.30 -51.31 -3.80
C PRO A 261 -2.32 -52.12 -4.65
N THR A 262 -2.11 -51.67 -5.88
CA THR A 262 -1.04 -52.12 -6.78
C THR A 262 0.32 -51.69 -6.22
N ALA A 263 1.31 -52.58 -6.30
CA ALA A 263 2.65 -52.34 -5.78
C ALA A 263 3.32 -51.15 -6.49
N THR A 264 3.70 -50.14 -5.71
CA THR A 264 4.45 -48.97 -6.17
C THR A 264 5.88 -49.40 -6.54
N PRO A 265 6.38 -49.06 -7.74
CA PRO A 265 7.74 -49.38 -8.14
C PRO A 265 8.77 -48.65 -7.28
N LYS A 266 9.89 -49.33 -7.02
CA LYS A 266 11.06 -48.85 -6.29
C LYS A 266 11.62 -47.57 -6.94
N PRO A 267 11.88 -46.48 -6.18
CA PRO A 267 12.46 -45.25 -6.73
C PRO A 267 13.83 -45.53 -7.35
N VAL A 268 13.98 -45.18 -8.62
CA VAL A 268 15.29 -45.00 -9.27
C VAL A 268 15.90 -43.72 -8.72
N ALA A 269 17.20 -43.75 -8.41
CA ALA A 269 17.93 -42.60 -7.91
C ALA A 269 17.83 -41.44 -8.91
N THR A 270 17.23 -40.34 -8.47
CA THR A 270 17.16 -39.08 -9.22
C THR A 270 18.58 -38.56 -9.44
N PRO A 271 18.99 -38.22 -10.67
CA PRO A 271 20.27 -37.54 -10.89
C PRO A 271 20.27 -36.22 -10.13
N VAL A 272 21.42 -35.87 -9.55
CA VAL A 272 21.65 -34.59 -8.88
C VAL A 272 21.29 -33.47 -9.86
N PRO A 273 20.37 -32.54 -9.52
CA PRO A 273 19.99 -31.47 -10.41
C PRO A 273 21.20 -30.58 -10.67
N THR A 274 21.56 -30.45 -11.94
CA THR A 274 22.40 -29.36 -12.42
C THR A 274 21.71 -28.05 -12.03
N ALA A 275 22.45 -27.11 -11.44
CA ALA A 275 21.89 -25.83 -11.00
C ALA A 275 21.11 -25.20 -12.16
N VAL A 276 19.78 -25.09 -11.98
CA VAL A 276 18.93 -24.30 -12.86
C VAL A 276 19.46 -22.86 -12.74
N PRO A 277 19.81 -22.19 -13.85
CA PRO A 277 20.17 -20.78 -13.77
C PRO A 277 19.00 -20.04 -13.11
N THR A 278 19.29 -19.34 -12.02
CA THR A 278 18.32 -18.47 -11.35
C THR A 278 17.63 -17.63 -12.42
N PRO A 279 16.29 -17.71 -12.56
CA PRO A 279 15.58 -16.85 -13.49
C PRO A 279 15.97 -15.40 -13.19
N ALA A 280 16.38 -14.66 -14.22
CA ALA A 280 16.62 -13.23 -14.06
C ALA A 280 15.35 -12.61 -13.43
N PRO A 281 15.50 -11.75 -12.40
CA PRO A 281 14.35 -11.18 -11.72
C PRO A 281 13.43 -10.48 -12.74
N VAL A 282 12.15 -10.84 -12.70
CA VAL A 282 11.11 -10.20 -13.51
C VAL A 282 11.12 -8.72 -13.13
N SER A 283 11.54 -7.86 -14.05
CA SER A 283 11.52 -6.41 -13.80
C SER A 283 10.07 -5.99 -13.60
N THR A 284 9.74 -5.45 -12.43
CA THR A 284 8.44 -4.85 -12.18
C THR A 284 8.32 -3.60 -13.04
N ILE A 285 7.48 -3.68 -14.06
CA ILE A 285 7.15 -2.56 -14.94
C ILE A 285 5.95 -1.84 -14.32
N THR A 286 6.14 -0.57 -13.96
CA THR A 286 5.08 0.27 -13.39
C THR A 286 4.52 1.17 -14.48
N HIS A 287 3.21 1.10 -14.69
CA HIS A 287 2.51 1.96 -15.65
C HIS A 287 2.12 3.30 -15.00
N ILE A 288 2.59 4.41 -15.59
CA ILE A 288 2.36 5.76 -15.08
C ILE A 288 1.90 6.67 -16.22
N ASN A 289 0.77 7.32 -16.00
CA ASN A 289 0.22 8.33 -16.90
C ASN A 289 0.51 9.74 -16.39
N PHE A 290 0.87 10.64 -17.29
CA PHE A 290 1.11 12.05 -17.02
C PHE A 290 0.22 12.92 -17.89
N ALA A 291 -0.50 13.85 -17.28
CA ALA A 291 -1.03 14.99 -18.02
C ALA A 291 0.13 15.91 -18.40
N ALA A 292 0.18 16.31 -19.67
CA ALA A 292 1.23 17.16 -20.22
C ALA A 292 0.65 18.49 -20.68
N ASN A 293 1.18 19.58 -20.11
CA ASN A 293 0.80 20.95 -20.45
C ASN A 293 2.07 21.80 -20.55
N GLY A 294 2.16 22.72 -21.49
CA GLY A 294 3.42 23.41 -21.69
C GLY A 294 3.39 24.50 -22.73
N THR A 295 4.57 24.84 -23.20
CA THR A 295 4.80 25.87 -24.22
C THR A 295 5.79 25.39 -25.26
N ILE A 296 5.58 25.86 -26.48
CA ILE A 296 6.49 25.68 -27.61
C ILE A 296 6.92 27.06 -28.11
N GLY A 297 8.21 27.21 -28.43
CA GLY A 297 8.81 28.44 -28.93
C GLY A 297 9.50 28.22 -30.28
N LEU A 298 9.20 29.07 -31.25
CA LEU A 298 9.79 29.07 -32.59
C LEU A 298 10.46 30.43 -32.84
N PRO A 299 11.76 30.59 -32.52
CA PRO A 299 12.44 31.88 -32.64
C PRO A 299 12.46 32.44 -34.06
N THR A 300 12.48 31.59 -35.09
CA THR A 300 12.52 31.98 -36.51
C THR A 300 11.36 32.89 -36.92
N VAL A 301 10.20 32.71 -36.29
CA VAL A 301 8.99 33.52 -36.49
C VAL A 301 8.58 34.28 -35.24
N LYS A 302 9.49 34.46 -34.26
CA LYS A 302 9.19 35.01 -32.93
C LYS A 302 7.89 34.42 -32.35
N GLY A 303 7.68 33.13 -32.59
CA GLY A 303 6.41 32.46 -32.37
C GLY A 303 6.38 31.74 -31.03
N SER A 304 5.21 31.71 -30.41
CA SER A 304 4.96 30.90 -29.23
C SER A 304 3.57 30.27 -29.28
N GLY A 305 3.43 29.09 -28.70
CA GLY A 305 2.16 28.37 -28.60
C GLY A 305 2.04 27.65 -27.26
N LYS A 306 0.80 27.36 -26.87
CA LYS A 306 0.52 26.49 -25.73
C LYS A 306 0.44 25.05 -26.21
N VAL A 307 0.97 24.14 -25.40
CA VAL A 307 0.90 22.69 -25.60
C VAL A 307 -0.04 22.10 -24.56
N GLY A 308 -0.95 21.23 -25.00
CA GLY A 308 -1.85 20.48 -24.13
C GLY A 308 -3.28 21.05 -24.03
N PRO A 309 -4.17 20.35 -23.30
CA PRO A 309 -3.89 19.16 -22.48
C PRO A 309 -3.54 17.93 -23.32
N GLY A 310 -2.39 17.32 -23.05
CA GLY A 310 -1.93 16.08 -23.66
C GLY A 310 -1.73 14.97 -22.65
N LEU A 311 -1.49 13.75 -23.12
CA LEU A 311 -1.24 12.57 -22.30
C LEU A 311 0.11 11.95 -22.66
N VAL A 312 0.91 11.65 -21.64
CA VAL A 312 2.14 10.87 -21.77
C VAL A 312 1.98 9.62 -20.91
N SER A 313 1.92 8.46 -21.56
CA SER A 313 1.74 7.16 -20.91
C SER A 313 3.06 6.41 -20.95
N THR A 314 3.55 5.99 -19.78
CA THR A 314 4.88 5.39 -19.64
C THR A 314 4.85 4.09 -18.87
N ASP A 315 5.68 3.16 -19.31
CA ASP A 315 6.03 1.93 -18.64
C ASP A 315 7.44 2.10 -18.07
N VAL A 316 7.54 2.18 -16.75
CA VAL A 316 8.77 2.51 -16.03
C VAL A 316 9.35 1.25 -15.40
N ASN A 317 10.58 0.91 -15.77
CA ASN A 317 11.41 -0.05 -15.04
C ASN A 317 12.17 0.71 -13.96
N LEU A 318 11.61 0.72 -12.75
CA LEU A 318 12.18 1.45 -11.61
C LEU A 318 13.55 0.89 -11.18
N LYS A 319 13.80 -0.40 -11.42
CA LYS A 319 15.08 -1.06 -11.10
C LYS A 319 16.18 -0.73 -12.11
N GLY A 320 15.83 -0.72 -13.39
CA GLY A 320 16.75 -0.36 -14.49
C GLY A 320 16.90 1.15 -14.68
N GLY A 321 16.04 1.96 -14.04
CA GLY A 321 15.98 3.40 -14.25
C GLY A 321 15.66 3.75 -15.70
N THR A 322 15.00 2.87 -16.46
CA THR A 322 14.61 3.12 -17.85
C THR A 322 13.10 3.15 -17.97
N PHE A 323 12.59 3.91 -18.91
CA PHE A 323 11.17 3.89 -19.22
C PHE A 323 10.93 3.98 -20.72
N THR A 324 9.81 3.42 -21.14
CA THR A 324 9.28 3.55 -22.50
C THR A 324 7.89 4.14 -22.45
N GLY A 325 7.42 4.77 -23.53
CA GLY A 325 6.08 5.33 -23.51
C GLY A 325 5.54 5.81 -24.84
N THR A 326 4.33 6.34 -24.74
CA THR A 326 3.61 6.99 -25.83
C THR A 326 3.14 8.37 -25.37
N THR A 327 3.03 9.27 -26.33
CA THR A 327 2.76 10.68 -26.14
C THR A 327 1.69 11.08 -27.15
N THR A 328 0.55 11.52 -26.62
CA THR A 328 -0.55 12.07 -27.41
C THR A 328 -0.69 13.55 -27.08
N LEU A 329 -0.30 14.41 -28.01
CA LEU A 329 -0.45 15.86 -27.88
C LEU A 329 -1.52 16.35 -28.86
N PRO A 330 -2.43 17.25 -28.42
CA PRO A 330 -3.42 17.84 -29.32
C PRO A 330 -2.75 18.79 -30.32
N ASN A 331 -3.50 19.17 -31.35
CA ASN A 331 -3.08 20.23 -32.27
C ASN A 331 -2.84 21.54 -31.51
N MET A 332 -1.75 22.24 -31.86
CA MET A 332 -1.24 23.40 -31.14
C MET A 332 -1.41 24.66 -31.98
N ASN A 333 -1.92 25.73 -31.36
CA ASN A 333 -1.97 27.04 -31.99
C ASN A 333 -0.69 27.82 -31.64
N ILE A 334 0.06 28.21 -32.66
CA ILE A 334 1.28 29.01 -32.55
C ILE A 334 1.01 30.38 -33.16
N SER A 335 1.31 31.43 -32.42
CA SER A 335 1.21 32.82 -32.87
C SER A 335 2.57 33.47 -32.87
N GLY A 336 2.89 34.22 -33.92
CA GLY A 336 4.19 34.87 -34.09
C GLY A 336 4.17 35.97 -35.14
N THR A 337 5.35 36.39 -35.58
CA THR A 337 5.56 37.34 -36.67
C THR A 337 6.60 36.85 -37.66
N VAL A 338 6.27 36.88 -38.96
CA VAL A 338 7.23 36.64 -40.04
C VAL A 338 7.80 37.98 -40.49
N PHE A 339 9.10 38.01 -40.81
CA PHE A 339 9.84 39.23 -41.19
C PHE A 339 9.82 40.36 -40.14
N GLY A 340 9.38 40.07 -38.90
CA GLY A 340 9.34 41.02 -37.79
C GLY A 340 8.14 41.97 -37.77
N PHE A 341 7.26 41.93 -38.78
CA PHE A 341 6.08 42.82 -38.84
C PHE A 341 4.80 42.13 -39.35
N VAL A 342 4.89 40.95 -39.98
CA VAL A 342 3.71 40.25 -40.51
C VAL A 342 3.16 39.30 -39.45
N PRO A 343 1.95 39.52 -38.90
CA PRO A 343 1.37 38.60 -37.93
C PRO A 343 1.07 37.25 -38.57
N LEU A 344 1.47 36.19 -37.87
CA LEU A 344 1.31 34.79 -38.27
C LEU A 344 0.56 34.03 -37.19
N THR A 345 -0.44 33.25 -37.60
CA THR A 345 -1.05 32.22 -36.76
C THR A 345 -1.02 30.91 -37.52
N MET A 346 -0.54 29.85 -36.88
CA MET A 346 -0.50 28.51 -37.47
C MET A 346 -1.04 27.47 -36.50
N VAL A 347 -1.61 26.41 -37.06
CA VAL A 347 -2.00 25.21 -36.32
C VAL A 347 -1.00 24.11 -36.67
N ALA A 348 -0.28 23.62 -35.68
CA ALA A 348 0.69 22.55 -35.83
C ALA A 348 0.13 21.24 -35.25
N SER A 349 0.46 20.12 -35.88
CA SER A 349 0.17 18.78 -35.36
C SER A 349 1.45 18.10 -34.91
N PHE A 350 1.33 17.19 -33.95
CA PHE A 350 2.43 16.43 -33.40
C PHE A 350 2.13 14.94 -33.50
N ASN A 351 2.86 14.23 -34.36
CA ASN A 351 2.68 12.80 -34.55
C ASN A 351 3.95 12.07 -34.12
N GLN A 352 3.90 11.39 -32.98
CA GLN A 352 5.03 10.60 -32.48
C GLN A 352 5.41 9.49 -33.48
N VAL A 353 6.72 9.27 -33.63
CA VAL A 353 7.31 8.22 -34.47
C VAL A 353 8.17 7.31 -33.60
N GLY A 354 7.76 6.05 -33.47
CA GLY A 354 8.41 5.10 -32.56
C GLY A 354 8.05 5.34 -31.09
N THR A 355 8.67 4.59 -30.19
CA THR A 355 8.43 4.71 -28.74
C THR A 355 9.24 5.85 -28.13
N LEU A 356 8.63 6.57 -27.18
CA LEU A 356 9.36 7.45 -26.28
C LEU A 356 10.27 6.55 -25.44
N THR A 357 11.53 6.91 -25.28
CA THR A 357 12.47 6.16 -24.43
C THR A 357 13.15 7.13 -23.48
N GLY A 358 13.41 6.73 -22.25
CA GLY A 358 14.11 7.61 -21.32
C GLY A 358 14.79 6.89 -20.17
N LYS A 359 15.51 7.69 -19.37
CA LYS A 359 16.22 7.26 -18.19
C LYS A 359 15.87 8.16 -17.01
N LEU A 360 15.75 7.55 -15.84
CA LEU A 360 15.62 8.20 -14.54
C LEU A 360 17.01 8.27 -13.90
N ALA A 361 17.32 9.40 -13.28
CA ALA A 361 18.48 9.53 -12.41
C ALA A 361 18.32 8.63 -11.17
N ALA A 362 19.43 8.31 -10.51
CA ALA A 362 19.41 7.55 -9.27
C ALA A 362 18.52 8.25 -8.22
N GLY A 363 17.59 7.51 -7.60
CA GLY A 363 16.58 8.07 -6.70
C GLY A 363 15.41 8.77 -7.39
N ALA A 364 15.25 8.61 -8.70
CA ALA A 364 14.10 9.08 -9.49
C ALA A 364 13.82 10.59 -9.38
N THR A 365 14.85 11.40 -9.13
CA THR A 365 14.74 12.85 -8.88
C THR A 365 14.85 13.70 -10.15
N ASP A 366 15.35 13.11 -11.24
CA ASP A 366 15.56 13.74 -12.53
C ASP A 366 15.35 12.72 -13.65
N LEU A 367 15.09 13.18 -14.87
CA LEU A 367 14.95 12.30 -16.04
C LEU A 367 15.54 12.92 -17.31
N THR A 368 15.86 12.03 -18.25
CA THR A 368 16.06 12.35 -19.66
C THR A 368 15.16 11.47 -20.53
N ALA A 369 14.64 12.02 -21.62
CA ALA A 369 13.78 11.30 -22.55
C ALA A 369 14.07 11.70 -23.99
N ASP A 370 14.05 10.72 -24.88
CA ASP A 370 14.22 10.84 -26.31
C ASP A 370 12.87 10.59 -26.98
N LEU A 371 12.37 11.62 -27.66
CA LEU A 371 11.13 11.58 -28.41
C LEU A 371 11.41 11.87 -29.87
N LYS A 372 10.91 11.02 -30.76
CA LYS A 372 10.91 11.28 -32.20
C LYS A 372 9.50 11.58 -32.66
N ALA A 373 9.34 12.60 -33.52
CA ALA A 373 8.03 12.97 -34.02
C ALA A 373 8.10 13.66 -35.38
N ASN A 374 7.04 13.49 -36.16
CA ASN A 374 6.76 14.30 -37.33
C ASN A 374 5.93 15.51 -36.89
N ILE A 375 6.43 16.71 -37.19
CA ILE A 375 5.73 17.96 -36.92
C ILE A 375 4.98 18.35 -38.17
N GLY A 376 3.66 18.43 -38.08
CA GLY A 376 2.79 18.84 -39.18
C GLY A 376 2.36 20.29 -39.06
N VAL A 377 2.02 20.89 -40.19
CA VAL A 377 1.39 22.21 -40.26
C VAL A 377 0.03 22.00 -40.92
N LEU A 378 -1.06 22.22 -40.19
CA LEU A 378 -2.42 21.97 -40.70
C LEU A 378 -3.01 23.21 -41.36
N SER A 379 -2.70 24.39 -40.82
CA SER A 379 -3.14 25.66 -41.39
C SER A 379 -2.17 26.78 -41.05
N VAL A 380 -2.04 27.73 -41.97
CA VAL A 380 -1.25 28.95 -41.76
C VAL A 380 -2.07 30.16 -42.19
N LYS A 381 -2.05 31.21 -41.37
CA LYS A 381 -2.67 32.50 -41.63
C LYS A 381 -1.64 33.60 -41.45
N ALA A 382 -1.47 34.45 -42.47
CA ALA A 382 -0.61 35.63 -42.43
C ALA A 382 -1.39 36.87 -42.87
N ALA A 383 -1.20 38.01 -42.19
CA ALA A 383 -1.72 39.33 -42.60
C ALA A 383 -3.22 39.40 -43.01
N GLY A 384 -4.12 38.66 -42.35
CA GLY A 384 -5.56 38.74 -42.62
C GLY A 384 -6.03 38.03 -43.91
N ILE A 385 -5.12 37.41 -44.66
CA ILE A 385 -5.45 36.53 -45.79
C ILE A 385 -6.19 35.28 -45.25
N LEU A 386 -7.07 34.70 -46.07
CA LEU A 386 -7.79 33.46 -45.75
C LEU A 386 -6.80 32.37 -45.29
N PRO A 387 -7.12 31.59 -44.23
CA PRO A 387 -6.24 30.54 -43.74
C PRO A 387 -6.00 29.52 -44.85
N LEU A 388 -4.74 29.32 -45.21
CA LEU A 388 -4.34 28.30 -46.18
C LEU A 388 -4.22 26.98 -45.41
N THR A 389 -5.17 26.08 -45.66
CA THR A 389 -5.16 24.72 -45.12
C THR A 389 -4.20 23.86 -45.95
N VAL A 390 -3.26 23.22 -45.27
CA VAL A 390 -2.23 22.37 -45.89
C VAL A 390 -2.19 21.04 -45.14
N SER A 391 -3.21 20.20 -45.33
CA SER A 391 -3.43 19.00 -44.52
C SER A 391 -2.33 17.94 -44.57
N SER A 392 -1.47 17.97 -45.59
CA SER A 392 -0.36 17.01 -45.77
C SER A 392 1.01 17.56 -45.39
N CYS A 393 1.13 18.82 -44.98
CA CYS A 393 2.42 19.45 -44.73
C CYS A 393 3.06 18.93 -43.43
N HIS A 394 4.27 18.34 -43.52
CA HIS A 394 4.98 17.79 -42.38
C HIS A 394 6.50 17.83 -42.55
N THR A 395 7.26 17.60 -41.48
CA THR A 395 8.73 17.49 -41.55
C THR A 395 9.16 16.32 -42.41
N ALA A 396 10.08 16.55 -43.37
CA ALA A 396 10.58 15.53 -44.30
C ALA A 396 11.30 14.36 -43.61
N ALA A 397 11.85 14.60 -42.42
CA ALA A 397 12.39 13.56 -41.55
C ALA A 397 11.89 13.75 -40.11
N PRO A 398 11.76 12.68 -39.31
CA PRO A 398 11.36 12.78 -37.92
C PRO A 398 12.32 13.67 -37.12
N VAL A 399 11.75 14.61 -36.38
CA VAL A 399 12.47 15.50 -35.48
C VAL A 399 12.82 14.73 -34.21
N SER A 400 14.07 14.85 -33.77
CA SER A 400 14.53 14.29 -32.49
C SER A 400 14.47 15.36 -31.41
N ILE A 401 13.76 15.07 -30.32
CA ILE A 401 13.50 15.97 -29.20
C ILE A 401 14.05 15.31 -27.94
N HIS A 402 15.10 15.89 -27.39
CA HIS A 402 15.77 15.42 -26.17
C HIS A 402 15.25 16.21 -24.98
N LEU A 403 14.28 15.65 -24.26
CA LEU A 403 13.68 16.25 -23.06
C LEU A 403 14.54 15.92 -21.84
N ALA A 404 14.81 16.92 -21.01
CA ALA A 404 15.47 16.71 -19.72
C ALA A 404 14.76 17.52 -18.62
N SER A 405 14.74 16.98 -17.41
CA SER A 405 14.41 17.77 -16.22
C SER A 405 15.51 18.81 -15.94
N ASN A 406 15.24 19.76 -15.05
CA ASN A 406 16.14 20.87 -14.77
C ASN A 406 17.42 20.49 -13.99
N GLY A 407 17.63 19.21 -13.67
CA GLY A 407 18.80 18.71 -12.93
C GLY A 407 18.86 19.16 -11.47
N LYS A 408 17.76 19.70 -10.94
CA LYS A 408 17.66 20.18 -9.55
C LYS A 408 16.96 19.19 -8.63
N GLY A 409 16.73 17.96 -9.08
CA GLY A 409 16.02 16.95 -8.31
C GLY A 409 14.54 17.27 -8.07
N GLN A 410 13.91 18.08 -8.92
CA GLN A 410 12.52 18.53 -8.77
C GLN A 410 11.52 17.67 -9.53
N PHE A 411 12.00 16.76 -10.38
CA PHE A 411 11.14 15.80 -11.04
C PHE A 411 10.91 14.62 -10.10
N SER A 412 9.70 14.09 -10.10
CA SER A 412 9.43 12.77 -9.51
C SER A 412 8.46 12.02 -10.41
N PRO A 413 8.63 10.71 -10.63
CA PRO A 413 7.70 9.93 -11.44
C PRO A 413 6.29 9.87 -10.82
N PHE A 414 6.13 10.25 -9.55
CA PHE A 414 4.86 10.17 -8.82
C PHE A 414 4.13 11.50 -8.69
N THR A 415 4.83 12.63 -8.85
CA THR A 415 4.21 13.96 -8.88
C THR A 415 4.27 14.61 -10.26
N GLY A 416 5.20 14.16 -11.09
CA GLY A 416 5.61 14.85 -12.30
C GLY A 416 6.66 15.93 -12.02
N GLY A 417 6.78 16.85 -12.97
CA GLY A 417 7.76 17.94 -12.95
C GLY A 417 7.91 18.57 -14.34
N THR A 418 8.72 19.62 -14.43
CA THR A 418 8.99 20.29 -15.71
C THR A 418 10.15 19.62 -16.43
N VAL A 419 9.90 19.26 -17.69
CA VAL A 419 10.92 18.80 -18.64
C VAL A 419 11.02 19.81 -19.78
N SER A 420 12.21 20.01 -20.32
CA SER A 420 12.44 20.97 -21.40
C SER A 420 13.44 20.43 -22.41
N SER A 421 13.34 20.93 -23.64
CA SER A 421 14.19 20.55 -24.76
C SER A 421 14.43 21.73 -25.68
N THR A 422 15.61 21.76 -26.29
CA THR A 422 15.88 22.49 -27.54
C THR A 422 15.97 21.48 -28.68
N PHE A 423 15.31 21.77 -29.80
CA PHE A 423 15.26 20.85 -30.93
C PHE A 423 15.30 21.57 -32.28
N ALA A 424 15.77 20.83 -33.29
CA ALA A 424 15.88 21.33 -34.65
C ALA A 424 14.69 20.87 -35.51
N ILE A 425 14.06 21.80 -36.20
CA ILE A 425 13.06 21.52 -37.23
C ILE A 425 13.78 21.57 -38.58
N GLY A 426 13.73 20.47 -39.32
CA GLY A 426 14.28 20.39 -40.67
C GLY A 426 13.31 20.92 -41.73
N ASN A 427 13.61 20.63 -42.99
CA ASN A 427 12.73 20.98 -44.11
C ASN A 427 11.37 20.27 -43.98
N LEU A 428 10.34 20.97 -44.41
CA LEU A 428 8.99 20.48 -44.59
C LEU A 428 8.81 19.89 -46.00
N ALA A 429 8.01 18.85 -46.08
CA ALA A 429 7.57 18.15 -47.27
C ALA A 429 6.04 18.20 -47.39
N ASP A 430 5.55 17.98 -48.61
CA ASP A 430 4.11 17.83 -48.91
C ASP A 430 3.23 19.02 -48.52
N CYS A 431 3.79 20.24 -48.56
CA CYS A 431 3.07 21.49 -48.28
C CYS A 431 2.51 22.17 -49.55
N GLY A 432 2.49 21.46 -50.68
CA GLY A 432 2.03 21.96 -51.98
C GLY A 432 2.86 23.14 -52.49
N ALA A 433 2.20 24.12 -53.11
CA ALA A 433 2.84 25.32 -53.68
C ALA A 433 3.59 26.18 -52.64
N LEU A 434 3.29 26.01 -51.35
CA LEU A 434 3.93 26.76 -50.26
C LEU A 434 5.23 26.12 -49.77
N THR A 435 5.57 24.90 -50.19
CA THR A 435 6.74 24.16 -49.67
C THR A 435 8.02 24.98 -49.72
N GLY A 436 8.30 25.66 -50.84
CA GLY A 436 9.48 26.52 -50.98
C GLY A 436 9.48 27.72 -50.02
N LEU A 437 8.33 28.38 -49.86
CA LEU A 437 8.18 29.51 -48.94
C LEU A 437 8.34 29.09 -47.48
N LEU A 438 7.68 27.99 -47.08
CA LEU A 438 7.72 27.50 -45.71
C LEU A 438 9.13 27.03 -45.32
N ASN A 439 9.84 26.40 -46.25
CA ASN A 439 11.24 25.98 -46.05
C ASN A 439 12.23 27.16 -45.96
N GLY A 440 11.83 28.35 -46.41
CA GLY A 440 12.62 29.57 -46.19
C GLY A 440 12.44 30.19 -44.79
N ILE A 441 11.46 29.73 -44.00
CA ILE A 441 11.02 30.41 -42.77
C ILE A 441 11.10 29.50 -41.54
N PHE A 442 10.58 28.27 -41.64
CA PHE A 442 10.37 27.40 -40.48
C PHE A 442 11.58 26.56 -40.03
N PRO A 443 12.44 26.06 -40.93
CA PRO A 443 13.62 25.31 -40.51
C PRO A 443 14.52 26.13 -39.57
N GLY A 444 14.96 25.51 -38.48
CA GLY A 444 15.76 26.19 -37.44
C GLY A 444 16.18 25.22 -36.34
N ASN A 445 17.29 25.53 -35.67
CA ASN A 445 17.93 24.65 -34.67
C ASN A 445 17.67 25.03 -33.20
N ALA A 446 16.98 26.14 -32.95
CA ALA A 446 16.82 26.74 -31.62
C ALA A 446 15.36 26.73 -31.12
N ASN A 447 14.53 25.81 -31.63
CA ASN A 447 13.15 25.71 -31.16
C ASN A 447 13.12 25.13 -29.75
N THR A 448 12.19 25.60 -28.94
CA THR A 448 12.08 25.18 -27.53
C THR A 448 10.76 24.45 -27.30
N LEU A 449 10.81 23.43 -26.46
CA LEU A 449 9.64 22.75 -25.92
C LEU A 449 9.81 22.67 -24.41
N SER A 450 8.83 23.14 -23.66
CA SER A 450 8.77 22.98 -22.21
C SER A 450 7.44 22.34 -21.85
N LEU A 451 7.47 21.22 -21.14
CA LEU A 451 6.30 20.49 -20.69
C LEU A 451 6.34 20.38 -19.17
N ASN A 452 5.25 20.80 -18.54
CA ASN A 452 4.93 20.46 -17.18
C ASN A 452 4.13 19.17 -17.17
N LEU A 453 4.73 18.12 -16.60
CA LEU A 453 4.10 16.82 -16.43
C LEU A 453 3.47 16.74 -15.05
N VAL A 454 2.26 16.23 -14.97
CA VAL A 454 1.56 15.97 -13.70
C VAL A 454 1.09 14.52 -13.71
N ALA A 455 1.60 13.72 -12.77
CA ALA A 455 1.22 12.32 -12.65
C ALA A 455 -0.30 12.21 -12.40
N GLN A 456 -0.95 11.32 -13.14
CA GLN A 456 -2.36 10.98 -12.98
C GLN A 456 -2.49 9.76 -12.08
N ASP A 457 -3.64 9.64 -11.41
CA ASP A 457 -3.97 8.44 -10.66
C ASP A 457 -4.17 7.27 -11.64
N SER A 458 -3.28 6.26 -11.56
CA SER A 458 -3.42 4.99 -12.29
C SER A 458 -4.57 4.15 -11.72
#